data_AF-A0A132P237-F1
#
_entry.id   AF-A0A132P237-F1
#
_cell.length_a   1.000
_cell.length_b   1.000
_cell.length_c   1.000
_cell.angle_alpha   90.00
_cell.angle_beta   90.00
_cell.angle_gamma   90.00
#
_symmetry.space_group_name_H-M   'P 1'
#
loop_
_entity.id
_entity.type
_entity.pdbx_description
1 polymer ?
#
loop_
_entity_poly.entity_id
_entity_poly.type
_entity_poly.pdbx_seq_one_letter_code
_entity_poly.pdbx_strand_id
1 'polypeptide(L)'
;MGSMVNKSTMFVRSIYSTNLIESFNKQIKKYSHRKEQFQNEESMERFLVSSFDTYNQKFLGRSHKGFQQAEGELEQMLSQPMEN
;
A
#
# COMPACT_ATOMS: atom_id res chain seq x y z
N MET A 1 8.55 -23.19 -17.58
CA MET A 1 9.04 -21.81 -17.88
C MET A 1 7.94 -20.73 -17.85
N GLY A 2 6.84 -20.83 -18.61
CA GLY A 2 5.87 -19.72 -18.75
C GLY A 2 5.13 -19.27 -17.47
N SER A 3 4.89 -20.16 -16.51
CA SER A 3 4.22 -19.83 -15.23
C SER A 3 5.09 -18.95 -14.32
N MET A 4 6.40 -19.19 -14.30
CA MET A 4 7.35 -18.52 -13.40
C MET A 4 7.66 -17.08 -13.84
N VAL A 5 7.76 -16.85 -15.15
CA VAL A 5 7.96 -15.51 -15.75
C VAL A 5 6.75 -14.60 -15.48
N ASN A 6 5.54 -15.15 -15.44
CA ASN A 6 4.32 -14.38 -15.17
C ASN A 6 4.25 -13.90 -13.71
N LYS A 7 4.70 -14.73 -12.75
CA LYS A 7 4.74 -14.35 -11.32
C LYS A 7 5.68 -13.17 -11.06
N SER A 8 6.93 -13.25 -11.53
CA SER A 8 7.93 -12.20 -11.34
C SER A 8 7.50 -10.87 -11.97
N THR A 9 6.90 -10.91 -13.15
CA THR A 9 6.39 -9.69 -13.82
C THR A 9 5.18 -9.08 -13.10
N MET A 10 4.28 -9.88 -12.52
CA MET A 10 3.14 -9.38 -11.75
C MET A 10 3.55 -8.78 -10.40
N PHE A 11 4.56 -9.34 -9.74
CA PHE A 11 5.13 -8.79 -8.50
C PHE A 11 5.75 -7.42 -8.73
N VAL A 12 6.66 -7.31 -9.71
CA VAL A 12 7.30 -6.04 -10.11
C VAL A 12 6.23 -5.00 -10.49
N ARG A 13 5.23 -5.37 -11.29
CA ARG A 13 4.11 -4.48 -11.64
C ARG A 13 3.31 -4.00 -10.42
N SER A 14 3.21 -4.81 -9.37
CA SER A 14 2.51 -4.43 -8.14
C SER A 14 3.30 -3.39 -7.33
N ILE A 15 4.62 -3.52 -7.28
CA ILE A 15 5.52 -2.58 -6.59
C ILE A 15 5.61 -1.24 -7.32
N TYR A 16 5.75 -1.27 -8.65
CA TYR A 16 5.87 -0.05 -9.46
C TYR A 16 4.50 0.55 -9.85
N SER A 17 3.39 -0.04 -9.40
CA SER A 17 2.09 0.57 -9.59
C SER A 17 1.91 1.73 -8.60
N THR A 18 1.87 2.95 -9.12
CA THR A 18 1.49 4.12 -8.33
C THR A 18 0.00 4.15 -7.99
N ASN A 19 -0.81 3.21 -8.52
CA ASN A 19 -2.27 3.20 -8.36
C ASN A 19 -2.71 3.17 -6.89
N LEU A 20 -2.01 2.44 -6.01
CA LEU A 20 -2.38 2.38 -4.60
C LEU A 20 -2.25 3.75 -3.94
N ILE A 21 -1.04 4.33 -3.98
CA ILE A 21 -0.76 5.61 -3.35
C ILE A 21 -1.52 6.76 -4.03
N GLU A 22 -1.68 6.73 -5.35
CA GLU A 22 -2.47 7.72 -6.08
C GLU A 22 -3.95 7.66 -5.74
N SER A 23 -4.54 6.46 -5.68
CA SER A 23 -5.96 6.30 -5.32
C SER A 23 -6.22 6.80 -3.91
N PHE A 24 -5.30 6.55 -3.00
CA PHE A 24 -5.39 7.00 -1.62
C PHE A 24 -5.21 8.52 -1.51
N ASN A 25 -4.21 9.09 -2.20
CA ASN A 25 -4.01 10.54 -2.27
C ASN A 25 -5.23 11.27 -2.86
N LYS A 26 -5.90 10.69 -3.87
CA LYS A 26 -7.16 11.25 -4.41
C LYS A 26 -8.26 11.27 -3.35
N GLN A 27 -8.37 10.23 -2.51
CA GLN A 27 -9.33 10.20 -1.42
C GLN A 27 -9.01 11.29 -0.38
N ILE A 28 -7.76 11.36 0.10
CA ILE A 28 -7.33 12.36 1.09
C ILE A 28 -7.62 13.78 0.59
N LYS A 29 -7.24 14.11 -0.66
CA LYS A 29 -7.53 15.42 -1.27
C LYS A 29 -9.03 15.70 -1.29
N LYS A 30 -9.86 14.75 -1.70
CA LYS A 30 -11.33 14.90 -1.73
C LYS A 30 -11.93 15.17 -0.36
N TYR A 31 -11.47 14.47 0.68
CA TYR A 31 -11.97 14.66 2.04
C TYR A 31 -11.43 15.96 2.68
N SER A 32 -10.18 16.31 2.42
CA SER A 32 -9.58 17.57 2.85
C SER A 32 -10.25 18.78 2.21
N HIS A 33 -10.60 18.73 0.92
CA HIS A 33 -11.28 19.84 0.24
C HIS A 33 -12.71 20.10 0.77
N ARG A 34 -13.35 19.11 1.40
CA ARG A 34 -14.65 19.31 2.07
C ARG A 34 -14.52 20.04 3.40
N LYS A 35 -13.30 20.13 3.96
CA LYS A 35 -13.00 20.92 5.14
C LYS A 35 -12.54 22.29 4.65
N GLU A 36 -13.35 23.31 4.92
CA GLU A 36 -13.18 24.66 4.36
C GLU A 36 -11.84 25.30 4.76
N GLN A 37 -11.32 24.98 5.95
CA GLN A 37 -9.92 25.12 6.37
C GLN A 37 -9.75 24.34 7.69
N PHE A 38 -8.61 23.69 7.89
CA PHE A 38 -8.27 23.14 9.21
C PHE A 38 -8.01 24.29 10.18
N GLN A 39 -8.48 24.17 11.43
CA GLN A 39 -8.36 25.24 12.43
C GLN A 39 -6.91 25.46 12.86
N ASN A 40 -6.10 24.39 12.87
CA ASN A 40 -4.67 24.38 13.17
C ASN A 40 -4.02 23.09 12.62
N GLU A 41 -2.69 23.01 12.72
CA GLU A 41 -1.91 21.84 12.30
C GLU A 41 -2.34 20.55 13.02
N GLU A 42 -2.59 20.61 14.32
CA GLU A 42 -3.02 19.45 15.11
C GLU A 42 -4.34 18.86 14.61
N SER A 43 -5.30 19.69 14.21
CA SER A 43 -6.57 19.25 13.65
C SER A 43 -6.41 18.54 12.29
N MET A 44 -5.40 18.95 11.52
CA MET A 44 -5.02 18.31 10.26
C MET A 44 -4.33 16.96 10.53
N GLU A 45 -3.42 16.89 11.50
CA GLU A 45 -2.78 15.65 11.91
C GLU A 45 -3.80 14.61 12.37
N ARG A 46 -4.73 14.98 13.27
CA ARG A 46 -5.79 14.08 13.73
C ARG A 46 -6.66 13.57 12.58
N PHE A 47 -6.95 14.42 11.60
CA PHE A 47 -7.68 14.02 10.38
C PHE A 47 -6.89 13.01 9.54
N LEU A 48 -5.59 13.22 9.36
CA LEU A 48 -4.73 12.30 8.62
C LEU A 48 -4.61 10.95 9.33
N VAL A 49 -4.34 10.94 10.64
CA VAL A 49 -4.29 9.72 11.46
C VAL A 49 -5.58 8.92 11.33
N SER A 50 -6.74 9.56 11.53
CA SER A 50 -8.04 8.88 11.40
C SER A 50 -8.28 8.33 9.98
N SER A 51 -7.83 9.04 8.95
CA SER A 51 -7.93 8.60 7.57
C SER A 51 -7.03 7.40 7.29
N PHE A 52 -5.80 7.39 7.82
CA PHE A 52 -4.88 6.26 7.73
C PHE A 52 -5.44 5.03 8.46
N ASP A 53 -5.93 5.19 9.69
CA ASP A 53 -6.50 4.09 10.47
C ASP A 53 -7.69 3.45 9.76
N THR A 54 -8.60 4.28 9.23
CA THR A 54 -9.77 3.79 8.49
C THR A 54 -9.36 3.03 7.23
N TYR A 55 -8.36 3.54 6.49
CA TYR A 55 -7.83 2.86 5.32
C TYR A 55 -7.18 1.54 5.71
N ASN A 56 -6.29 1.56 6.71
CA ASN A 56 -5.58 0.38 7.19
C ASN A 56 -6.54 -0.70 7.66
N GLN A 57 -7.55 -0.37 8.48
CA GLN A 57 -8.56 -1.34 8.92
C GLN A 57 -9.31 -1.98 7.74
N LYS A 58 -9.68 -1.19 6.72
CA LYS A 58 -10.41 -1.68 5.54
C LYS A 58 -9.56 -2.62 4.67
N PHE A 59 -8.25 -2.41 4.64
CA PHE A 59 -7.34 -3.12 3.73
C PHE A 59 -6.35 -4.06 4.45
N LEU A 60 -6.42 -4.18 5.78
CA LEU A 60 -5.46 -4.91 6.61
C LEU A 60 -5.19 -6.35 6.15
N GLY A 61 -6.24 -7.06 5.74
CA GLY A 61 -6.15 -8.45 5.26
C GLY A 61 -6.03 -8.60 3.76
N ARG A 62 -5.82 -7.51 3.00
CA ARG A 62 -5.74 -7.58 1.53
C ARG A 62 -4.30 -7.59 1.06
N SER A 63 -3.96 -8.59 0.27
CA SER A 63 -2.72 -8.64 -0.49
C SER A 63 -2.97 -8.32 -1.97
N HIS A 64 -2.08 -7.58 -2.61
CA HIS A 64 -2.17 -7.36 -4.06
C HIS A 64 -1.84 -8.66 -4.77
N LYS A 65 -2.54 -8.98 -5.88
CA LYS A 65 -2.43 -10.29 -6.55
C LYS A 65 -0.98 -10.70 -6.86
N GLY A 66 -0.16 -9.76 -7.36
CA GLY A 66 1.25 -10.03 -7.65
C GLY A 66 2.10 -10.27 -6.40
N PHE A 67 1.72 -9.66 -5.27
CA PHE A 67 2.37 -9.89 -3.97
C PHE A 67 1.98 -11.25 -3.39
N GLN A 68 0.68 -11.57 -3.39
CA GLN A 68 0.17 -12.88 -2.94
C GLN A 68 0.75 -14.05 -3.76
N GLN A 69 1.02 -13.84 -5.05
CA GLN A 69 1.65 -14.86 -5.90
C GLN A 69 3.14 -15.07 -5.62
N ALA A 70 3.81 -14.05 -5.06
CA ALA A 70 5.25 -14.06 -4.76
C ALA A 70 5.55 -14.30 -3.26
N GLU A 71 4.53 -14.34 -2.40
CA GLU A 71 4.64 -14.45 -0.94
C GLU A 71 5.60 -15.56 -0.49
N GLY A 72 5.40 -16.79 -0.96
CA GLY A 72 6.27 -17.91 -0.58
C GLY A 72 7.71 -17.84 -1.11
N GLU A 73 7.95 -17.14 -2.22
CA GLU A 73 9.31 -16.89 -2.73
C GLU A 73 9.99 -15.79 -1.89
N LEU A 74 9.25 -14.75 -1.51
CA LEU A 74 9.71 -13.67 -0.64
C LEU A 74 10.03 -14.18 0.77
N GLU A 75 9.18 -15.03 1.34
CA GLU A 75 9.42 -15.65 2.65
C GLU A 75 10.72 -16.46 2.65
N GLN A 76 10.97 -17.22 1.59
CA GLN A 76 12.22 -17.97 1.43
C GLN A 76 13.44 -17.06 1.33
N MET A 77 13.37 -15.99 0.54
CA MET A 77 14.45 -15.01 0.40
C MET A 77 14.74 -14.29 1.72
N LEU A 78 13.70 -13.88 2.44
CA LEU A 78 13.80 -13.14 3.71
C LEU A 78 14.21 -14.02 4.90
N SER A 79 13.98 -15.33 4.81
CA SER A 79 14.40 -16.29 5.83
C SER A 79 15.87 -16.71 5.70
N GLN A 80 16.56 -16.32 4.62
CA GLN A 80 17.98 -16.59 4.50
C GLN A 80 18.77 -15.69 5.44
N PRO A 81 19.73 -16.23 6.22
CA PRO A 81 20.61 -15.39 7.02
C PRO A 81 21.36 -14.45 6.08
N MET A 82 21.39 -13.17 6.43
CA MET A 82 22.21 -12.18 5.75
C MET A 82 23.67 -12.62 5.93
N GLU A 83 24.26 -13.26 4.93
CA GLU A 83 25.71 -13.47 4.90
C GLU A 83 26.35 -12.08 4.80
N ASN A 84 26.94 -11.64 5.91
CA ASN A 84 27.71 -10.41 6.03
C ASN A 84 29.11 -10.58 5.45
#